data_AF-A0A1W9ULM9-F1
#
_entry.id   AF-A0A1W9ULM9-F1
#
_cell.length_a   1.000
_cell.length_b   1.000
_cell.length_c   1.000
_cell.angle_alpha   90.00
_cell.angle_beta   90.00
_cell.angle_gamma   90.00
#
_symmetry.space_group_name_H-M   'P 1'
#
loop_
_entity.id
_entity.type
_entity.pdbx_description
1 polymer ?
#
loop_
_entity_poly.entity_id
_entity_poly.type
_entity_poly.pdbx_seq_one_letter_code
_entity_poly.pdbx_strand_id
1 'polypeptide(L)'
;MYSLSADAGVTVNVLDETRSIVRTLVDGESQVAGQHTVVWDGLGRMGQALPDGAYLVQVTAQATVRSSASTIRLHLDTQSPIIRLANLPEDIEVGGDQSEILIEGVTDPDATVWLNDSPQPLEISTSGGFSVLYPLREGVNQIELTAVDEAGNRASVTREITLLTQPPDIVVLNPSDGLWINQQMLSVQGAVPNGTRVRVNRAEAAVDADGNFDVDVVLDEGENIITIEAADAVGNITLEERRVYLHTRPPALSLTTVQDGMTVREPSLLVVGKTEPMVAVWLNGREVAVDSQGGFQGVVDLLEGDNVIRVDAVDRAGNTAALARQVTYSLPTNSATMPLPAEVRTVLGVAGAGIAGIVGLWLFSGFWQRPLSLVLRATRPTLSLEGDRWVKPAVVAFEISRPAIVTADVWDAANRHVVTLFSRQRRDKGEHMLVWDGRDETGQSAPPGAYEVEVSANALVTTVSGSTRLWVEEGPPRPTWERSQERAQRARYEQTEL
;
A
#
# COMPACT_ATOMS: atom_id res chain seq x y z
N MET A 1 50.91 -14.04 -50.84
CA MET A 1 52.33 -13.63 -50.78
C MET A 1 53.13 -14.53 -51.71
N TYR A 2 54.13 -14.01 -52.39
CA TYR A 2 55.11 -14.81 -53.16
C TYR A 2 56.52 -14.26 -52.93
N SER A 3 57.54 -15.06 -53.25
CA SER A 3 58.94 -14.67 -53.12
C SER A 3 59.67 -14.87 -54.44
N LEU A 4 60.45 -13.89 -54.83
CA LEU A 4 61.30 -13.92 -56.02
C LEU A 4 62.75 -14.16 -55.60
N SER A 5 63.41 -15.14 -56.22
CA SER A 5 64.82 -15.45 -55.96
C SER A 5 65.80 -14.52 -56.69
N ALA A 6 65.32 -13.78 -57.69
CA ALA A 6 66.05 -12.80 -58.48
C ALA A 6 65.06 -11.78 -59.07
N ASP A 7 65.57 -10.64 -59.54
CA ASP A 7 64.76 -9.63 -60.23
C ASP A 7 64.09 -10.22 -61.48
N ALA A 8 62.80 -9.96 -61.66
CA ALA A 8 62.01 -10.51 -62.76
C ALA A 8 60.84 -9.60 -63.13
N GLY A 9 60.36 -9.70 -64.37
CA GLY A 9 59.03 -9.21 -64.75
C GLY A 9 57.96 -10.17 -64.21
N VAL A 10 56.97 -9.66 -63.48
CA VAL A 10 55.97 -10.47 -62.79
C VAL A 10 54.59 -10.19 -63.35
N THR A 11 53.87 -11.26 -63.70
CA THR A 11 52.44 -11.21 -64.00
C THR A 11 51.68 -12.07 -62.99
N VAL A 12 50.66 -11.51 -62.35
CA VAL A 12 49.77 -12.23 -61.43
C VAL A 12 48.38 -12.29 -62.03
N ASN A 13 47.93 -13.48 -62.39
CA ASN A 13 46.60 -13.72 -62.93
C ASN A 13 45.75 -14.49 -61.92
N VAL A 14 44.48 -14.09 -61.80
CA VAL A 14 43.41 -14.90 -61.20
C VAL A 14 42.71 -15.60 -62.35
N LEU A 15 42.57 -16.92 -62.23
CA LEU A 15 41.94 -17.78 -63.21
C LEU A 15 40.78 -18.53 -62.59
N ASP A 16 39.75 -18.83 -63.39
CA ASP A 16 38.68 -19.75 -62.99
C ASP A 16 39.12 -21.22 -63.07
N GLU A 17 38.23 -22.15 -62.74
CA GLU A 17 38.50 -23.60 -62.80
C GLU A 17 38.85 -24.11 -64.21
N THR A 18 38.42 -23.40 -65.26
CA THR A 18 38.78 -23.70 -66.66
C THR A 18 40.15 -23.15 -67.06
N ARG A 19 40.85 -22.47 -66.13
CA ARG A 19 42.11 -21.74 -66.35
C ARG A 19 41.95 -20.55 -67.29
N SER A 20 40.75 -19.97 -67.39
CA SER A 20 40.54 -18.71 -68.09
C SER A 20 40.84 -17.54 -67.15
N ILE A 21 41.55 -16.53 -67.65
CA ILE A 21 41.91 -15.35 -66.84
C ILE A 21 40.65 -14.51 -66.58
N VAL A 22 40.28 -14.37 -65.31
CA VAL A 22 39.14 -13.57 -64.86
C VAL A 22 39.56 -12.18 -64.37
N ARG A 23 40.81 -12.05 -63.90
CA ARG A 23 41.42 -10.80 -63.44
C ARG A 23 42.95 -10.89 -63.56
N THR A 24 43.61 -9.80 -63.97
CA THR A 24 45.07 -9.64 -63.85
C THR A 24 45.34 -8.59 -62.77
N LEU A 25 46.12 -8.95 -61.75
CA LEU A 25 46.42 -8.10 -60.59
C LEU A 25 47.72 -7.34 -60.76
N VAL A 26 48.69 -7.94 -61.46
CA VAL A 26 49.98 -7.37 -61.82
C VAL A 26 50.26 -7.81 -63.26
N ASP A 27 50.68 -6.89 -64.13
CA ASP A 27 50.90 -7.19 -65.55
C ASP A 27 52.32 -6.84 -66.00
N GLY A 28 53.21 -7.84 -66.00
CA GLY A 28 54.58 -7.72 -66.53
C GLY A 28 55.47 -6.72 -65.77
N GLU A 29 55.14 -6.37 -64.54
CA GLU A 29 55.86 -5.35 -63.77
C GLU A 29 57.21 -5.88 -63.29
N SER A 30 58.28 -5.08 -63.44
CA SER A 30 59.61 -5.46 -62.95
C SER A 30 59.65 -5.33 -61.43
N GLN A 31 59.94 -6.43 -60.76
CA GLN A 31 60.05 -6.50 -59.31
C GLN A 31 61.41 -7.07 -58.92
N VAL A 32 61.98 -6.52 -57.84
CA VAL A 32 63.26 -6.96 -57.28
C VAL A 32 63.13 -8.29 -56.54
N ALA A 33 64.23 -9.00 -56.36
CA ALA A 33 64.29 -10.18 -55.51
C ALA A 33 63.77 -9.89 -54.09
N GLY A 34 63.06 -10.85 -53.48
CA GLY A 34 62.46 -10.70 -52.16
C GLY A 34 60.98 -11.08 -52.11
N GLN A 35 60.33 -10.79 -50.98
CA GLN A 35 58.92 -11.08 -50.77
C GLN A 35 58.02 -9.96 -51.29
N HIS A 36 56.90 -10.36 -51.91
CA HIS A 36 55.89 -9.49 -52.46
C HIS A 36 54.49 -9.95 -52.05
N THR A 37 53.59 -8.98 -51.91
CA THR A 37 52.18 -9.20 -51.57
C THR A 37 51.30 -8.63 -52.65
N VAL A 38 50.26 -9.38 -52.99
CA VAL A 38 49.19 -8.96 -53.88
C VAL A 38 47.88 -9.27 -53.18
N VAL A 39 46.91 -8.37 -53.33
CA VAL A 39 45.57 -8.51 -52.77
C VAL A 39 44.60 -8.63 -53.95
N TRP A 40 43.70 -9.59 -53.85
CA TRP A 40 42.57 -9.69 -54.74
C TRP A 40 41.31 -9.41 -53.94
N ASP A 41 40.45 -8.57 -54.49
CA ASP A 41 39.20 -8.09 -53.91
C ASP A 41 37.98 -8.97 -54.26
N GLY A 42 38.19 -10.12 -54.91
CA GLY A 42 37.11 -10.97 -55.40
C GLY A 42 36.44 -10.46 -56.69
N LEU A 43 36.92 -9.33 -57.25
CA LEU A 43 36.31 -8.72 -58.43
C LEU A 43 36.98 -9.20 -59.72
N GLY A 44 36.16 -9.26 -60.77
CA GLY A 44 36.62 -9.57 -62.13
C GLY A 44 37.19 -8.36 -62.86
N ARG A 45 37.57 -8.56 -64.12
CA ARG A 45 38.18 -7.51 -64.98
C ARG A 45 37.38 -6.21 -65.14
N MET A 46 36.05 -6.23 -65.03
CA MET A 46 35.21 -5.01 -65.12
C MET A 46 34.76 -4.50 -63.74
N GLY A 47 35.35 -4.99 -62.65
CA GLY A 47 34.95 -4.62 -61.28
C GLY A 47 33.67 -5.30 -60.79
N GLN A 48 33.12 -6.26 -61.54
CA GLN A 48 31.98 -7.05 -61.09
C GLN A 48 32.40 -8.11 -60.07
N ALA A 49 31.55 -8.38 -59.08
CA ALA A 49 31.73 -9.51 -58.17
C ALA A 49 31.75 -10.82 -58.97
N LEU A 50 32.72 -11.69 -58.65
CA LEU A 50 32.74 -13.04 -59.20
C LEU A 50 31.85 -13.96 -58.38
N PRO A 51 31.25 -15.00 -58.99
CA PRO A 51 30.46 -15.98 -58.25
C PRO A 51 31.34 -16.80 -57.31
N ASP A 52 30.74 -17.30 -56.23
CA ASP A 52 31.38 -18.22 -55.31
C ASP A 52 31.90 -19.45 -56.05
N GLY A 53 33.03 -19.96 -55.60
CA GLY A 53 33.71 -21.08 -56.25
C GLY A 53 35.23 -21.01 -56.15
N ALA A 54 35.89 -22.00 -56.74
CA ALA A 54 37.34 -22.03 -56.69
C ALA A 54 37.99 -21.21 -57.80
N TYR A 55 39.03 -20.48 -57.41
CA TYR A 55 39.88 -19.70 -58.30
C TYR A 55 41.34 -20.10 -58.10
N LEU A 56 42.13 -19.91 -59.15
CA LEU A 56 43.55 -20.13 -59.15
C LEU A 56 44.26 -18.79 -59.23
N VAL A 57 45.20 -18.52 -58.33
CA VAL A 57 46.10 -17.36 -58.47
C VAL A 57 47.43 -17.87 -58.96
N GLN A 58 47.76 -17.53 -60.20
CA GLN A 58 49.02 -17.87 -60.84
C GLN A 58 49.94 -16.65 -60.86
N VAL A 59 51.12 -16.80 -60.27
CA VAL A 59 52.22 -15.85 -60.35
C VAL A 59 53.21 -16.38 -61.37
N THR A 60 53.45 -15.63 -62.44
CA THR A 60 54.47 -15.93 -63.46
C THR A 60 55.59 -14.90 -63.33
N ALA A 61 56.82 -15.38 -63.13
CA ALA A 61 58.01 -14.55 -63.07
C ALA A 61 58.91 -14.84 -64.28
N GLN A 62 59.30 -13.81 -65.01
CA GLN A 62 60.14 -13.88 -66.19
C GLN A 62 61.42 -13.05 -66.01
N ALA A 63 62.54 -13.74 -65.89
CA ALA A 63 63.88 -13.15 -65.95
C ALA A 63 64.42 -13.20 -67.39
N THR A 64 65.57 -12.58 -67.64
CA THR A 64 66.14 -12.40 -69.00
C THR A 64 66.24 -13.68 -69.83
N VAL A 65 66.44 -14.84 -69.20
CA VAL A 65 66.62 -16.14 -69.88
C VAL A 65 65.81 -17.29 -69.25
N ARG A 66 64.98 -17.03 -68.23
CA ARG A 66 64.25 -18.06 -67.47
C ARG A 66 62.86 -17.57 -67.09
N SER A 67 61.89 -18.47 -67.08
CA SER A 67 60.55 -18.20 -66.54
C SER A 67 60.18 -19.28 -65.52
N SER A 68 59.44 -18.88 -64.48
CA SER A 68 58.80 -19.79 -63.54
C SER A 68 57.36 -19.36 -63.29
N ALA A 69 56.51 -20.33 -62.93
CA ALA A 69 55.16 -20.04 -62.49
C ALA A 69 54.84 -20.83 -61.23
N SER A 70 54.07 -20.23 -60.34
CA SER A 70 53.51 -20.87 -59.16
C SER A 70 52.01 -20.58 -59.10
N THR A 71 51.22 -21.55 -58.69
CA THR A 71 49.76 -21.43 -58.63
C THR A 71 49.26 -21.90 -57.28
N ILE A 72 48.39 -21.11 -56.65
CA ILE A 72 47.62 -21.49 -55.47
C ILE A 72 46.13 -21.54 -55.80
N ARG A 73 45.38 -22.40 -55.10
CA ARG A 73 43.92 -22.44 -55.17
C ARG A 73 43.33 -21.65 -54.00
N LEU A 74 42.30 -20.86 -54.27
CA LEU A 74 41.51 -20.10 -53.31
C LEU A 74 40.03 -20.46 -53.52
N HIS A 75 39.22 -20.36 -52.47
CA HIS A 75 37.77 -20.41 -52.59
C HIS A 75 37.22 -19.02 -52.31
N LEU A 76 36.43 -18.47 -53.25
CA LEU A 76 35.63 -17.29 -52.99
C LEU A 76 34.30 -17.78 -52.44
N ASP A 77 33.97 -17.34 -51.23
CA ASP A 77 32.72 -17.66 -50.56
C ASP A 77 32.18 -16.39 -49.92
N THR A 78 30.98 -16.01 -50.34
CA THR A 78 30.27 -14.82 -49.86
C THR A 78 28.97 -15.18 -49.13
N GLN A 79 28.72 -16.47 -48.89
CA GLN A 79 27.51 -16.93 -48.22
C GLN A 79 27.71 -16.90 -46.71
N SER A 80 26.92 -16.09 -46.01
CA SER A 80 26.88 -16.16 -44.54
C SER A 80 26.40 -17.53 -44.07
N PRO A 81 26.96 -18.04 -42.96
CA PRO A 81 26.48 -19.28 -42.40
C PRO A 81 25.03 -19.16 -41.92
N ILE A 82 24.29 -20.26 -41.89
CA ILE A 82 22.92 -20.24 -41.33
C ILE A 82 22.94 -20.37 -39.80
N ILE A 83 21.95 -19.81 -39.12
CA ILE A 83 21.64 -20.14 -37.72
C ILE A 83 20.14 -20.41 -37.61
N ARG A 84 19.77 -21.59 -37.14
CA ARG A 84 18.37 -21.95 -36.89
C ARG A 84 18.22 -22.55 -35.50
N LEU A 85 17.41 -21.90 -34.67
CA LEU A 85 17.09 -22.37 -33.33
C LEU A 85 15.92 -23.35 -33.40
N ALA A 86 16.02 -24.47 -32.68
CA ALA A 86 15.02 -25.53 -32.66
C ALA A 86 13.96 -25.33 -31.58
N ASN A 87 14.35 -24.75 -30.43
CA ASN A 87 13.55 -24.73 -29.21
C ASN A 87 13.45 -23.34 -28.55
N LEU A 88 13.82 -22.27 -29.27
CA LEU A 88 13.79 -20.91 -28.76
C LEU A 88 13.00 -19.95 -29.69
N PRO A 89 11.71 -19.69 -29.40
CA PRO A 89 10.90 -18.71 -30.13
C PRO A 89 11.42 -17.28 -29.89
N GLU A 90 10.90 -16.30 -30.63
CA GLU A 90 11.39 -14.90 -30.62
C GLU A 90 11.32 -14.26 -29.24
N ASP A 91 10.17 -14.36 -28.58
CA ASP A 91 9.91 -13.90 -27.21
C ASP A 91 9.29 -15.03 -26.39
N ILE A 92 9.77 -15.21 -25.16
CA ILE A 92 9.20 -16.18 -24.21
C ILE A 92 9.34 -15.66 -22.77
N GLU A 93 8.28 -15.86 -21.98
CA GLU A 93 8.29 -15.65 -20.53
C GLU A 93 8.32 -17.01 -19.83
N VAL A 94 9.16 -17.13 -18.82
CA VAL A 94 9.33 -18.36 -18.03
C VAL A 94 9.27 -18.06 -16.53
N GLY A 95 8.75 -19.02 -15.78
CA GLY A 95 8.61 -18.92 -14.32
C GLY A 95 9.90 -19.28 -13.59
N GLY A 96 9.89 -19.09 -12.26
CA GLY A 96 11.04 -19.37 -11.40
C GLY A 96 11.45 -20.84 -11.28
N ASP A 97 10.64 -21.76 -11.80
CA ASP A 97 10.98 -23.18 -11.94
C ASP A 97 11.97 -23.44 -13.09
N GLN A 98 12.17 -22.47 -13.98
CA GLN A 98 13.11 -22.53 -15.10
C GLN A 98 14.26 -21.54 -14.90
N SER A 99 15.22 -21.87 -14.03
CA SER A 99 16.41 -21.04 -13.78
C SER A 99 17.49 -21.15 -14.87
N GLU A 100 17.36 -22.13 -15.76
CA GLU A 100 18.20 -22.33 -16.93
C GLU A 100 17.36 -22.87 -18.08
N ILE A 101 17.82 -22.63 -19.31
CA ILE A 101 17.19 -23.16 -20.51
C ILE A 101 18.21 -23.87 -21.39
N LEU A 102 17.77 -24.95 -22.03
CA LEU A 102 18.54 -25.63 -23.07
C LEU A 102 18.31 -24.90 -24.39
N ILE A 103 19.36 -24.39 -25.02
CA ILE A 103 19.32 -23.82 -26.36
C ILE A 103 19.81 -24.88 -27.34
N GLU A 104 18.98 -25.22 -28.32
CA GLU A 104 19.33 -26.18 -29.38
C GLU A 104 19.17 -25.52 -30.74
N GLY A 105 20.08 -25.84 -31.66
CA GLY A 105 20.01 -25.32 -33.00
C GLY A 105 20.95 -25.99 -33.97
N VAL A 106 20.94 -25.49 -35.20
CA VAL A 106 21.83 -25.91 -36.29
C VAL A 106 22.46 -24.70 -36.98
N THR A 107 23.70 -24.89 -37.42
CA THR A 107 24.46 -24.00 -38.30
C THR A 107 25.15 -24.85 -39.39
N ASP A 108 26.05 -24.25 -40.17
CA ASP A 108 26.88 -25.01 -41.10
C ASP A 108 27.98 -25.78 -40.35
N PRO A 109 28.30 -27.03 -40.72
CA PRO A 109 29.22 -27.89 -39.97
C PRO A 109 30.61 -27.30 -39.68
N ASP A 110 31.08 -26.40 -40.55
CA ASP A 110 32.41 -25.77 -40.47
C ASP A 110 32.34 -24.34 -39.87
N ALA A 111 31.16 -23.88 -39.45
CA ALA A 111 31.02 -22.60 -38.78
C ALA A 111 31.41 -22.69 -37.30
N THR A 112 32.07 -21.65 -36.80
CA THR A 112 32.31 -21.45 -35.37
C THR A 112 31.18 -20.59 -34.80
N VAL A 113 30.58 -21.00 -33.68
CA VAL A 113 29.44 -20.28 -33.06
C VAL A 113 29.82 -19.77 -31.68
N TRP A 114 29.45 -18.54 -31.36
CA TRP A 114 29.60 -17.91 -30.05
C TRP A 114 28.25 -17.53 -29.47
N LEU A 115 28.10 -17.74 -28.16
CA LEU A 115 26.95 -17.31 -27.37
C LEU A 115 27.35 -16.07 -26.57
N ASN A 116 26.62 -14.95 -26.75
CA ASN A 116 26.84 -13.67 -26.06
C ASN A 116 28.31 -13.21 -26.06
N ASP A 117 28.99 -13.35 -27.20
CA ASP A 117 30.42 -13.05 -27.37
C ASP A 117 31.35 -13.74 -26.35
N SER A 118 30.93 -14.91 -25.85
CA SER A 118 31.75 -15.75 -24.98
C SER A 118 33.15 -16.00 -25.60
N PRO A 119 34.24 -15.99 -24.82
CA PRO A 119 35.57 -16.27 -25.36
C PRO A 119 35.73 -17.72 -25.85
N GLN A 120 34.86 -18.62 -25.38
CA GLN A 120 34.82 -20.01 -25.83
C GLN A 120 33.65 -20.20 -26.80
N PRO A 121 33.92 -20.67 -28.03
CA PRO A 121 32.85 -21.03 -28.96
C PRO A 121 32.11 -22.28 -28.48
N LEU A 122 30.90 -22.47 -28.99
CA LEU A 122 30.11 -23.68 -28.79
C LEU A 122 30.71 -24.84 -29.60
N GLU A 123 30.56 -26.05 -29.07
CA GLU A 123 30.90 -27.28 -29.79
C GLU A 123 29.84 -27.55 -30.87
N ILE A 124 30.29 -27.66 -32.12
CA ILE A 124 29.43 -27.92 -33.28
C ILE A 124 29.63 -29.37 -33.73
N SER A 125 28.54 -30.10 -33.90
CA SER A 125 28.60 -31.48 -34.39
C SER A 125 28.95 -31.54 -35.87
N THR A 126 29.34 -32.70 -36.37
CA THR A 126 29.63 -32.91 -37.80
C THR A 126 28.43 -32.69 -38.73
N SER A 127 27.22 -32.59 -38.18
CA SER A 127 26.00 -32.25 -38.91
C SER A 127 25.58 -30.79 -38.70
N GLY A 128 26.42 -29.96 -38.08
CA GLY A 128 26.13 -28.56 -37.77
C GLY A 128 25.25 -28.32 -36.54
N GLY A 129 24.94 -29.36 -35.76
CA GLY A 129 24.08 -29.23 -34.58
C GLY A 129 24.84 -28.73 -33.35
N PHE A 130 24.18 -27.93 -32.52
CA PHE A 130 24.71 -27.45 -31.25
C PHE A 130 23.66 -27.48 -30.13
N SER A 131 24.14 -27.59 -28.90
CA SER A 131 23.32 -27.54 -27.70
C SER A 131 24.10 -26.90 -26.55
N VAL A 132 23.47 -26.00 -25.81
CA VAL A 132 24.09 -25.30 -24.68
C VAL A 132 23.05 -24.98 -23.60
N LEU A 133 23.40 -25.18 -22.33
CA LEU A 133 22.61 -24.71 -21.20
C LEU A 133 22.95 -23.24 -20.91
N TYR A 134 21.93 -22.40 -20.85
CA TYR A 134 22.06 -20.98 -20.54
C TYR A 134 21.37 -20.65 -19.22
N PRO A 135 22.12 -20.19 -18.19
CA PRO A 135 21.53 -19.77 -16.93
C PRO A 135 20.81 -18.43 -17.09
N LEU A 136 19.57 -18.37 -16.61
CA LEU A 136 18.75 -17.17 -16.64
C LEU A 136 18.97 -16.33 -15.39
N ARG A 137 18.78 -15.02 -15.54
CA ARG A 137 18.72 -14.04 -14.44
C ARG A 137 17.33 -13.41 -14.43
N GLU A 138 16.90 -12.93 -13.27
CA GLU A 138 15.61 -12.24 -13.15
C GLU A 138 15.49 -11.10 -14.17
N GLY A 139 14.34 -11.01 -14.83
CA GLY A 139 14.06 -10.05 -15.89
C GLY A 139 14.48 -10.52 -17.28
N VAL A 140 14.75 -9.56 -18.17
CA VAL A 140 15.06 -9.82 -19.57
C VAL A 140 16.48 -10.35 -19.73
N ASN A 141 16.59 -11.50 -20.39
CA ASN A 141 17.82 -12.16 -20.79
C ASN A 141 17.95 -12.09 -22.31
N GLN A 142 18.94 -11.32 -22.78
CA GLN A 142 19.26 -11.23 -24.20
C GLN A 142 20.26 -12.34 -24.57
N ILE A 143 19.89 -13.16 -25.56
CA ILE A 143 20.67 -14.28 -26.07
C ILE A 143 21.01 -13.96 -27.52
N GLU A 144 22.29 -13.72 -27.79
CA GLU A 144 22.85 -13.52 -29.12
C GLU A 144 23.74 -14.70 -29.48
N LEU A 145 23.46 -15.31 -30.63
CA LEU A 145 24.33 -16.30 -31.25
C LEU A 145 24.96 -15.68 -32.48
N THR A 146 26.29 -15.74 -32.57
CA THR A 146 27.05 -15.32 -33.75
C THR A 146 27.74 -16.53 -34.35
N ALA A 147 27.55 -16.78 -35.64
CA ALA A 147 28.26 -17.81 -36.40
C ALA A 147 29.21 -17.16 -37.40
N VAL A 148 30.42 -17.72 -37.53
CA VAL A 148 31.42 -17.31 -38.52
C VAL A 148 31.96 -18.54 -39.23
N ASP A 149 31.92 -18.55 -40.56
CA ASP A 149 32.47 -19.64 -41.38
C ASP A 149 34.00 -19.54 -41.56
N GLU A 150 34.60 -20.49 -42.29
CA GLU A 150 36.05 -20.47 -42.57
C GLU A 150 36.49 -19.28 -43.46
N ALA A 151 35.59 -18.75 -44.29
CA ALA A 151 35.85 -17.60 -45.15
C ALA A 151 35.75 -16.26 -44.41
N GLY A 152 35.21 -16.27 -43.19
CA GLY A 152 35.00 -15.10 -42.33
C GLY A 152 33.63 -14.44 -42.51
N ASN A 153 32.70 -15.03 -43.27
CA ASN A 153 31.33 -14.53 -43.36
C ASN A 153 30.61 -14.75 -42.02
N ARG A 154 29.74 -13.82 -41.65
CA ARG A 154 29.09 -13.81 -40.33
C ARG A 154 27.57 -13.86 -40.46
N ALA A 155 26.92 -14.50 -39.50
CA ALA A 155 25.50 -14.38 -39.23
C ALA A 155 25.27 -14.23 -37.73
N SER A 156 24.18 -13.55 -37.34
CA SER A 156 23.75 -13.50 -35.95
C SER A 156 22.25 -13.65 -35.81
N VAL A 157 21.83 -14.15 -34.65
CA VAL A 157 20.42 -14.20 -34.24
C VAL A 157 20.33 -13.81 -32.77
N THR A 158 19.34 -12.96 -32.46
CA THR A 158 19.05 -12.52 -31.10
C THR A 158 17.69 -13.04 -30.65
N ARG A 159 17.58 -13.42 -29.38
CA ARG A 159 16.37 -13.85 -28.69
C ARG A 159 16.27 -13.20 -27.32
N GLU A 160 15.06 -12.91 -26.90
CA GLU A 160 14.78 -12.38 -25.57
C GLU A 160 13.96 -13.38 -24.76
N ILE A 161 14.42 -13.65 -23.53
CA ILE A 161 13.73 -14.49 -22.57
C ILE A 161 13.53 -13.69 -21.30
N THR A 162 12.30 -13.56 -20.84
CA THR A 162 12.02 -12.91 -19.56
C THR A 162 11.80 -13.95 -18.48
N LEU A 163 12.70 -14.00 -17.50
CA LEU A 163 12.48 -14.80 -16.28
C LEU A 163 11.69 -13.95 -15.29
N LEU A 164 10.53 -14.45 -14.86
CA LEU A 164 9.67 -13.83 -13.87
C LEU A 164 9.61 -14.74 -12.64
N THR A 165 10.28 -14.33 -11.55
CA THR A 165 10.22 -15.07 -10.27
C THR A 165 9.38 -14.37 -9.21
N GLN A 166 9.10 -13.08 -9.41
CA GLN A 166 8.32 -12.29 -8.46
C GLN A 166 6.83 -12.35 -8.83
N PRO A 167 5.94 -12.65 -7.88
CA PRO A 167 4.51 -12.60 -8.12
C PRO A 167 4.04 -11.15 -8.34
N PRO A 168 2.92 -10.93 -9.04
CA PRO A 168 2.45 -9.59 -9.35
C PRO A 168 2.00 -8.85 -8.09
N ASP A 169 2.31 -7.56 -7.99
CA ASP A 169 1.77 -6.72 -6.93
C ASP A 169 0.24 -6.57 -7.08
N ILE A 170 -0.47 -6.50 -5.95
CA ILE A 170 -1.91 -6.21 -5.92
C ILE A 170 -2.22 -5.09 -4.93
N VAL A 171 -3.05 -4.14 -5.36
CA VAL A 171 -3.56 -3.08 -4.50
C VAL A 171 -5.07 -3.23 -4.38
N VAL A 172 -5.56 -3.52 -3.18
CA VAL A 172 -7.00 -3.58 -2.91
C VAL A 172 -7.47 -2.23 -2.36
N LEU A 173 -8.29 -1.52 -3.13
CA LEU A 173 -8.84 -0.20 -2.81
C LEU A 173 -10.14 -0.29 -1.99
N ASN A 174 -10.98 -1.28 -2.30
CA ASN A 174 -12.21 -1.58 -1.56
C ASN A 174 -12.44 -3.10 -1.56
N PRO A 175 -12.83 -3.72 -0.44
CA PRO A 175 -13.01 -3.15 0.90
C PRO A 175 -11.68 -2.90 1.63
N SER A 176 -11.72 -1.98 2.60
CA SER A 176 -10.73 -1.96 3.68
C SER A 176 -10.88 -3.21 4.56
N ASP A 177 -9.79 -3.68 5.16
CA ASP A 177 -9.88 -4.80 6.09
C ASP A 177 -10.70 -4.44 7.34
N GLY A 178 -11.57 -5.36 7.78
CA GLY A 178 -12.47 -5.17 8.92
C GLY A 178 -13.68 -4.25 8.66
N LEU A 179 -14.07 -4.05 7.40
CA LEU A 179 -15.23 -3.23 7.03
C LEU A 179 -16.53 -3.78 7.64
N TRP A 180 -17.35 -2.89 8.21
CA TRP A 180 -18.73 -3.18 8.59
C TRP A 180 -19.66 -2.49 7.59
N ILE A 181 -20.62 -3.23 7.05
CA ILE A 181 -21.55 -2.73 6.04
C ILE A 181 -22.93 -3.33 6.26
N ASN A 182 -23.98 -2.60 5.88
CA ASN A 182 -25.37 -3.06 5.94
C ASN A 182 -26.00 -3.31 4.57
N GLN A 183 -25.18 -3.35 3.53
CA GLN A 183 -25.55 -3.65 2.16
C GLN A 183 -25.01 -5.03 1.80
N GLN A 184 -25.89 -5.90 1.31
CA GLN A 184 -25.50 -7.27 0.98
C GLN A 184 -24.57 -7.36 -0.24
N MET A 185 -24.57 -6.36 -1.12
CA MET A 185 -23.67 -6.29 -2.26
C MET A 185 -22.44 -5.46 -1.91
N LEU A 186 -21.26 -6.01 -2.12
CA LEU A 186 -19.97 -5.35 -1.96
C LEU A 186 -19.25 -5.28 -3.30
N SER A 187 -18.95 -4.07 -3.78
CA SER A 187 -18.03 -3.89 -4.91
C SER A 187 -16.59 -4.01 -4.41
N VAL A 188 -15.85 -4.98 -4.93
CA VAL A 188 -14.44 -5.23 -4.64
C VAL A 188 -13.61 -4.59 -5.73
N GLN A 189 -12.82 -3.58 -5.36
CA GLN A 189 -12.06 -2.76 -6.29
C GLN A 189 -10.57 -2.83 -5.97
N GLY A 190 -9.76 -2.83 -7.02
CA GLY A 190 -8.32 -2.79 -6.88
C GLY A 190 -7.60 -2.57 -8.21
N ALA A 191 -6.27 -2.63 -8.13
CA ALA A 191 -5.39 -2.48 -9.27
C ALA A 191 -4.28 -3.54 -9.25
N VAL A 192 -3.88 -3.98 -10.44
CA VAL A 192 -2.81 -4.95 -10.70
C VAL A 192 -1.99 -4.51 -11.93
N PRO A 193 -0.75 -5.00 -12.10
CA PRO A 193 0.01 -4.82 -13.33
C PRO A 193 -0.71 -5.36 -14.58
N ASN A 194 -0.45 -4.75 -15.73
CA ASN A 194 -0.98 -5.20 -17.01
C ASN A 194 -0.63 -6.67 -17.30
N GLY A 195 -1.58 -7.40 -17.89
CA GLY A 195 -1.42 -8.83 -18.19
C GLY A 195 -1.66 -9.77 -17.00
N THR A 196 -1.96 -9.23 -15.82
CA THR A 196 -2.29 -10.01 -14.61
C THR A 196 -3.74 -10.48 -14.65
N ARG A 197 -3.98 -11.77 -14.39
CA ARG A 197 -5.33 -12.32 -14.20
C ARG A 197 -5.73 -12.19 -12.74
N VAL A 198 -6.95 -11.74 -12.48
CA VAL A 198 -7.48 -11.57 -11.11
C VAL A 198 -8.66 -12.50 -10.87
N ARG A 199 -8.74 -13.09 -9.68
CA ARG A 199 -9.92 -13.79 -9.18
C ARG A 199 -10.34 -13.24 -7.83
N VAL A 200 -11.64 -13.03 -7.65
CA VAL A 200 -12.26 -12.66 -6.37
C VAL A 200 -13.17 -13.80 -5.95
N ASN A 201 -12.95 -14.38 -4.76
CA ASN A 201 -13.69 -15.56 -4.27
C ASN A 201 -13.77 -16.71 -5.28
N ARG A 202 -12.67 -16.95 -6.01
CA ARG A 202 -12.51 -17.94 -7.10
C ARG A 202 -13.22 -17.60 -8.42
N ALA A 203 -14.00 -16.53 -8.49
CA ALA A 203 -14.59 -16.04 -9.74
C ALA A 203 -13.60 -15.13 -10.48
N GLU A 204 -13.52 -15.24 -11.81
CA GLU A 204 -12.65 -14.36 -12.60
C GLU A 204 -13.15 -12.92 -12.58
N ALA A 205 -12.22 -11.99 -12.38
CA ALA A 205 -12.44 -10.55 -12.40
C ALA A 205 -11.92 -9.98 -13.72
N ALA A 206 -12.73 -9.17 -14.40
CA ALA A 206 -12.27 -8.44 -15.56
C ALA A 206 -11.31 -7.32 -15.11
N VAL A 207 -10.15 -7.25 -15.75
CA VAL A 207 -9.16 -6.19 -15.56
C VAL A 207 -9.17 -5.30 -16.80
N ASP A 208 -9.27 -3.98 -16.61
CA ASP A 208 -9.27 -3.02 -17.71
C ASP A 208 -7.84 -2.74 -18.26
N ALA A 209 -7.75 -1.87 -19.26
CA ALA A 209 -6.48 -1.54 -19.91
C ALA A 209 -5.50 -0.75 -19.01
N ASP A 210 -6.01 -0.16 -17.92
CA ASP A 210 -5.22 0.58 -16.93
C ASP A 210 -4.85 -0.31 -15.72
N GLY A 211 -5.25 -1.59 -15.73
CA GLY A 211 -4.94 -2.55 -14.68
C GLY A 211 -5.94 -2.56 -13.52
N ASN A 212 -7.09 -1.88 -13.64
CA ASN A 212 -8.09 -1.83 -12.56
C ASN A 212 -9.11 -2.96 -12.70
N PHE A 213 -9.62 -3.42 -11.56
CA PHE A 213 -10.74 -4.36 -11.50
C PHE A 213 -11.83 -3.86 -10.55
N ASP A 214 -13.08 -4.18 -10.87
CA ASP A 214 -14.27 -3.93 -10.05
C ASP A 214 -15.21 -5.14 -10.17
N VAL A 215 -15.47 -5.81 -9.06
CA VAL A 215 -16.30 -7.02 -9.00
C VAL A 215 -17.26 -6.96 -7.84
N ASP A 216 -18.54 -7.13 -8.14
CA ASP A 216 -19.58 -7.27 -7.13
C ASP A 216 -19.56 -8.66 -6.48
N VAL A 217 -19.50 -8.67 -5.16
CA VAL A 217 -19.57 -9.87 -4.31
C VAL A 217 -20.82 -9.79 -3.43
N VAL A 218 -21.61 -10.86 -3.45
CA VAL A 218 -22.74 -11.03 -2.53
C VAL A 218 -22.23 -11.56 -1.20
N LEU A 219 -22.51 -10.83 -0.14
CA LEU A 219 -22.13 -11.17 1.23
C LEU A 219 -23.22 -12.01 1.93
N ASP A 220 -22.78 -12.88 2.83
CA ASP A 220 -23.63 -13.57 3.81
C ASP A 220 -23.65 -12.78 5.13
N GLU A 221 -24.73 -12.86 5.90
CA GLU A 221 -24.82 -12.17 7.19
C GLU A 221 -23.71 -12.66 8.15
N GLY A 222 -22.99 -11.73 8.78
CA GLY A 222 -21.84 -12.03 9.65
C GLY A 222 -20.50 -11.81 8.97
N GLU A 223 -19.49 -12.58 9.38
CA GLU A 223 -18.11 -12.49 8.86
C GLU A 223 -18.00 -13.12 7.47
N ASN A 224 -17.46 -12.36 6.53
CA ASN A 224 -17.12 -12.77 5.17
C ASN A 224 -15.62 -12.58 4.99
N ILE A 225 -14.94 -13.60 4.45
CA ILE A 225 -13.54 -13.50 4.03
C ILE A 225 -13.54 -13.36 2.52
N ILE A 226 -13.13 -12.20 2.03
CA ILE A 226 -12.98 -11.93 0.61
C ILE A 226 -11.54 -12.25 0.24
N THR A 227 -11.36 -13.24 -0.63
CA THR A 227 -10.04 -13.65 -1.12
C THR A 227 -9.84 -13.09 -2.53
N ILE A 228 -8.73 -12.36 -2.73
CA ILE A 228 -8.34 -11.81 -4.01
C ILE A 228 -7.01 -12.46 -4.43
N GLU A 229 -7.02 -13.13 -5.57
CA GLU A 229 -5.87 -13.82 -6.17
C GLU A 229 -5.46 -13.07 -7.45
N ALA A 230 -4.18 -12.70 -7.55
CA ALA A 230 -3.58 -12.13 -8.75
C ALA A 230 -2.52 -13.10 -9.28
N ALA A 231 -2.58 -13.43 -10.57
CA ALA A 231 -1.67 -14.36 -11.22
C ALA A 231 -1.09 -13.79 -12.51
N ASP A 232 0.22 -13.86 -12.69
CA ASP A 232 0.88 -13.42 -13.91
C ASP A 232 0.75 -14.45 -15.06
N ALA A 233 1.44 -14.18 -16.18
CA ALA A 233 1.44 -15.03 -17.36
C ALA A 233 2.15 -16.38 -17.15
N VAL A 234 3.16 -16.42 -16.27
CA VAL A 234 3.96 -17.63 -15.99
C VAL A 234 3.43 -18.42 -14.79
N GLY A 235 2.45 -17.90 -14.07
CA GLY A 235 1.74 -18.57 -12.99
C GLY A 235 2.22 -18.21 -11.58
N ASN A 236 3.02 -17.16 -11.39
CA ASN A 236 3.30 -16.64 -10.05
C ASN A 236 2.03 -15.99 -9.48
N ILE A 237 1.76 -16.22 -8.19
CA ILE A 237 0.49 -15.83 -7.54
C ILE A 237 0.75 -14.95 -6.31
N THR A 238 -0.02 -13.87 -6.20
CA THR A 238 -0.22 -13.10 -4.96
C THR A 238 -1.64 -13.32 -4.43
N LEU A 239 -1.77 -13.48 -3.12
CA LEU A 239 -3.05 -13.69 -2.44
C LEU A 239 -3.26 -12.63 -1.36
N GLU A 240 -4.38 -11.93 -1.42
CA GLU A 240 -4.81 -10.98 -0.39
C GLU A 240 -6.16 -11.40 0.19
N GLU A 241 -6.36 -11.11 1.47
CA GLU A 241 -7.62 -11.34 2.17
C GLU A 241 -8.15 -10.04 2.79
N ARG A 242 -9.48 -9.90 2.76
CA ARG A 242 -10.21 -8.84 3.45
C ARG A 242 -11.36 -9.42 4.25
N ARG A 243 -11.42 -9.06 5.54
CA ARG A 243 -12.56 -9.41 6.40
C ARG A 243 -13.63 -8.34 6.29
N VAL A 244 -14.85 -8.75 5.97
CA VAL A 244 -16.02 -7.87 5.88
C VAL A 244 -17.14 -8.43 6.74
N TYR A 245 -17.77 -7.58 7.53
CA TYR A 245 -18.87 -7.93 8.41
C TYR A 245 -20.16 -7.35 7.86
N LEU A 246 -21.01 -8.20 7.30
CA LEU A 246 -22.37 -7.81 6.92
C LEU A 246 -23.26 -7.84 8.17
N HIS A 247 -23.87 -6.71 8.48
CA HIS A 247 -24.91 -6.62 9.50
C HIS A 247 -26.07 -5.80 8.95
N THR A 248 -27.24 -6.42 8.74
CA THR A 248 -28.39 -5.78 8.09
C THR A 248 -29.52 -5.38 9.04
N ARG A 249 -29.41 -5.75 10.32
CA ARG A 249 -30.48 -5.58 11.30
C ARG A 249 -30.25 -4.31 12.13
N PRO A 250 -31.29 -3.48 12.33
CA PRO A 250 -31.21 -2.36 13.27
C PRO A 250 -30.85 -2.82 14.69
N PRO A 251 -30.07 -2.02 15.44
CA PRO A 251 -29.72 -2.35 16.82
C PRO A 251 -30.96 -2.36 17.71
N ALA A 252 -31.01 -3.28 18.67
CA ALA A 252 -32.04 -3.24 19.71
C ALA A 252 -31.96 -1.91 20.49
N LEU A 253 -33.11 -1.30 20.81
CA LEU A 253 -33.17 -0.04 21.56
C LEU A 253 -34.39 -0.02 22.50
N SER A 254 -34.16 0.29 23.78
CA SER A 254 -35.20 0.33 24.81
C SER A 254 -34.95 1.41 25.86
N LEU A 255 -36.03 1.88 26.47
CA LEU A 255 -36.00 2.83 27.60
C LEU A 255 -36.62 2.20 28.84
N THR A 256 -35.96 2.38 29.99
CA THR A 256 -36.36 1.82 31.27
C THR A 256 -37.07 2.85 32.15
N THR A 257 -36.58 4.10 32.17
CA THR A 257 -37.15 5.15 33.05
C THR A 257 -38.26 5.97 32.41
N VAL A 258 -38.39 5.92 31.08
CA VAL A 258 -39.36 6.75 30.34
C VAL A 258 -40.43 5.86 29.72
N GLN A 259 -41.66 6.04 30.20
CA GLN A 259 -42.86 5.44 29.62
C GLN A 259 -43.60 6.46 28.76
N ASP A 260 -44.29 6.00 27.73
CA ASP A 260 -45.02 6.90 26.84
C ASP A 260 -46.23 7.51 27.56
N GLY A 261 -46.38 8.84 27.47
CA GLY A 261 -47.45 9.59 28.12
C GLY A 261 -47.27 9.81 29.63
N MET A 262 -46.10 9.52 30.20
CA MET A 262 -45.89 9.72 31.64
C MET A 262 -45.91 11.20 32.03
N THR A 263 -46.38 11.50 33.24
CA THR A 263 -46.36 12.86 33.80
C THR A 263 -45.31 12.96 34.91
N VAL A 264 -44.50 14.02 34.87
CA VAL A 264 -43.48 14.32 35.89
C VAL A 264 -43.67 15.70 36.50
N ARG A 265 -43.07 15.92 37.67
CA ARG A 265 -43.17 17.19 38.43
C ARG A 265 -41.84 17.90 38.57
N GLU A 266 -40.77 17.26 38.12
CA GLU A 266 -39.43 17.79 38.06
C GLU A 266 -39.16 18.39 36.67
N PRO A 267 -38.47 19.55 36.58
CA PRO A 267 -38.14 20.19 35.30
C PRO A 267 -37.01 19.46 34.53
N SER A 268 -36.57 18.30 35.01
CA SER A 268 -35.51 17.51 34.39
C SER A 268 -35.79 16.02 34.61
N LEU A 269 -35.54 15.20 33.60
CA LEU A 269 -35.80 13.76 33.62
C LEU A 269 -34.53 12.97 33.33
N LEU A 270 -34.21 12.00 34.20
CA LEU A 270 -33.18 11.00 33.93
C LEU A 270 -33.74 9.93 32.99
N VAL A 271 -33.17 9.85 31.80
CA VAL A 271 -33.46 8.85 30.79
C VAL A 271 -32.41 7.75 30.90
N VAL A 272 -32.84 6.52 31.20
CA VAL A 272 -32.00 5.32 31.22
C VAL A 272 -32.56 4.34 30.20
N GLY A 273 -31.68 3.77 29.41
CA GLY A 273 -32.05 2.78 28.40
C GLY A 273 -30.96 1.74 28.16
N LYS A 274 -31.27 0.85 27.21
CA LYS A 274 -30.37 -0.21 26.80
C LYS A 274 -30.41 -0.38 25.28
N THR A 275 -29.24 -0.58 24.69
CA THR A 275 -29.02 -0.95 23.30
C THR A 275 -28.04 -2.14 23.21
N GLU A 276 -27.51 -2.43 22.03
CA GLU A 276 -26.42 -3.38 21.82
C GLU A 276 -25.06 -2.72 22.15
N PRO A 277 -24.03 -3.48 22.54
CA PRO A 277 -22.69 -2.94 22.75
C PRO A 277 -22.17 -2.19 21.50
N MET A 278 -21.37 -1.15 21.73
CA MET A 278 -20.69 -0.38 20.67
C MET A 278 -21.59 0.39 19.70
N VAL A 279 -22.89 0.52 20.00
CA VAL A 279 -23.84 1.38 19.27
C VAL A 279 -23.67 2.84 19.71
N ALA A 280 -23.66 3.77 18.76
CA ALA A 280 -23.69 5.20 19.07
C ALA A 280 -25.15 5.63 19.34
N VAL A 281 -25.39 6.40 20.41
CA VAL A 281 -26.74 6.80 20.84
C VAL A 281 -26.82 8.32 21.03
N TRP A 282 -27.91 8.92 20.56
CA TRP A 282 -28.24 10.32 20.74
C TRP A 282 -29.57 10.46 21.49
N LEU A 283 -29.57 11.25 22.56
CA LEU A 283 -30.75 11.64 23.33
C LEU A 283 -31.10 13.09 23.00
N ASN A 284 -32.24 13.32 22.35
CA ASN A 284 -32.66 14.63 21.84
C ASN A 284 -31.57 15.34 21.02
N GLY A 285 -30.85 14.57 20.18
CA GLY A 285 -29.76 15.07 19.34
C GLY A 285 -28.41 15.25 20.07
N ARG A 286 -28.35 15.02 21.39
CA ARG A 286 -27.10 15.01 22.15
C ARG A 286 -26.57 13.59 22.27
N GLU A 287 -25.33 13.35 21.84
CA GLU A 287 -24.66 12.06 22.01
C GLU A 287 -24.51 11.69 23.50
N VAL A 288 -24.83 10.44 23.84
CA VAL A 288 -24.68 9.87 25.18
C VAL A 288 -23.76 8.67 25.14
N ALA A 289 -22.94 8.51 26.19
CA ALA A 289 -22.06 7.35 26.31
C ALA A 289 -22.88 6.06 26.52
N VAL A 290 -22.45 5.00 25.84
CA VAL A 290 -23.00 3.65 25.98
C VAL A 290 -21.91 2.76 26.61
N ASP A 291 -22.24 2.08 27.69
CA ASP A 291 -21.31 1.18 28.37
C ASP A 291 -21.08 -0.13 27.58
N SER A 292 -20.11 -0.94 28.03
CA SER A 292 -19.75 -2.21 27.38
C SER A 292 -20.87 -3.25 27.33
N GLN A 293 -21.94 -3.06 28.11
CA GLN A 293 -23.12 -3.93 28.16
C GLN A 293 -24.33 -3.32 27.41
N GLY A 294 -24.12 -2.20 26.71
CA GLY A 294 -25.15 -1.49 25.96
C GLY A 294 -26.04 -0.57 26.81
N GLY A 295 -25.72 -0.36 28.09
CA GLY A 295 -26.45 0.56 28.96
C GLY A 295 -26.13 2.02 28.62
N PHE A 296 -27.13 2.89 28.64
CA PHE A 296 -26.93 4.33 28.46
C PHE A 296 -27.83 5.14 29.40
N GLN A 297 -27.38 6.34 29.73
CA GLN A 297 -28.16 7.28 30.52
C GLN A 297 -27.88 8.74 30.15
N GLY A 298 -28.88 9.60 30.30
CA GLY A 298 -28.75 11.04 30.08
C GLY A 298 -29.86 11.82 30.78
N VAL A 299 -29.61 13.10 31.06
CA VAL A 299 -30.62 13.99 31.67
C VAL A 299 -31.18 14.90 30.57
N VAL A 300 -32.50 15.01 30.52
CA VAL A 300 -33.22 15.91 29.62
C VAL A 300 -33.93 16.97 30.45
N ASP A 301 -33.66 18.24 30.14
CA ASP A 301 -34.44 19.35 30.68
C ASP A 301 -35.80 19.43 29.99
N LEU A 302 -36.85 19.60 30.78
CA LEU A 302 -38.23 19.63 30.33
C LEU A 302 -38.78 21.06 30.36
N LEU A 303 -39.55 21.39 29.33
CA LEU A 303 -40.38 22.59 29.30
C LEU A 303 -41.77 22.25 29.88
N GLU A 304 -42.42 23.22 30.53
CA GLU A 304 -43.78 23.01 31.04
C GLU A 304 -44.72 22.59 29.90
N GLY A 305 -45.55 21.58 30.14
CA GLY A 305 -46.40 20.96 29.12
C GLY A 305 -45.78 19.72 28.49
N ASP A 306 -46.11 19.45 27.24
CA ASP A 306 -45.72 18.21 26.55
C ASP A 306 -44.30 18.31 25.98
N ASN A 307 -43.50 17.30 26.27
CA ASN A 307 -42.13 17.13 25.81
C ASN A 307 -42.02 15.84 25.00
N VAL A 308 -41.12 15.82 24.02
CA VAL A 308 -40.76 14.61 23.29
C VAL A 308 -39.35 14.21 23.70
N ILE A 309 -39.22 12.99 24.22
CA ILE A 309 -37.94 12.34 24.48
C ILE A 309 -37.67 11.41 23.30
N ARG A 310 -36.71 11.79 22.46
CA ARG A 310 -36.27 11.02 21.29
C ARG A 310 -34.89 10.43 21.55
N VAL A 311 -34.74 9.15 21.24
CA VAL A 311 -33.47 8.44 21.25
C VAL A 311 -33.23 7.87 19.87
N ASP A 312 -32.11 8.23 19.26
CA ASP A 312 -31.63 7.68 17.99
C ASP A 312 -30.38 6.83 18.27
N ALA A 313 -30.24 5.71 17.58
CA ALA A 313 -29.13 4.78 17.75
C ALA A 313 -28.60 4.34 16.38
N VAL A 314 -27.28 4.25 16.22
CA VAL A 314 -26.61 3.84 14.98
C VAL A 314 -25.50 2.84 15.29
N ASP A 315 -25.56 1.67 14.67
CA ASP A 315 -24.53 0.63 14.82
C ASP A 315 -23.30 0.88 13.91
N ARG A 316 -22.29 0.01 14.01
CA ARG A 316 -21.04 0.13 13.23
C ARG A 316 -21.23 -0.11 11.72
N ALA A 317 -22.24 -0.88 11.33
CA ALA A 317 -22.59 -1.12 9.93
C ALA A 317 -23.47 0.00 9.34
N GLY A 318 -23.88 0.98 10.16
CA GLY A 318 -24.72 2.10 9.76
C GLY A 318 -26.23 1.82 9.88
N ASN A 319 -26.65 0.71 10.51
CA ASN A 319 -28.06 0.47 10.77
C ASN A 319 -28.56 1.40 11.87
N THR A 320 -29.79 1.90 11.70
CA THR A 320 -30.36 2.91 12.60
C THR A 320 -31.61 2.41 13.31
N ALA A 321 -31.75 2.73 14.59
CA ALA A 321 -33.00 2.57 15.35
C ALA A 321 -33.39 3.91 16.01
N ALA A 322 -34.69 4.18 16.13
CA ALA A 322 -35.18 5.39 16.78
C ALA A 322 -36.39 5.08 17.67
N LEU A 323 -36.46 5.76 18.82
CA LEU A 323 -37.53 5.65 19.78
C LEU A 323 -37.96 7.03 20.25
N ALA A 324 -39.25 7.30 20.27
CA ALA A 324 -39.81 8.54 20.82
C ALA A 324 -40.84 8.24 21.92
N ARG A 325 -40.85 9.08 22.95
CA ARG A 325 -41.81 9.03 24.07
C ARG A 325 -42.32 10.43 24.38
N GLN A 326 -43.62 10.56 24.57
CA GLN A 326 -44.22 11.80 25.08
C GLN A 326 -44.16 11.84 26.61
N VAL A 327 -43.76 12.97 27.18
CA VAL A 327 -43.68 13.21 28.62
C VAL A 327 -44.31 14.56 28.93
N THR A 328 -45.28 14.61 29.84
CA THR A 328 -45.89 15.87 30.28
C THR A 328 -45.24 16.34 31.58
N TYR A 329 -44.63 17.52 31.57
CA TYR A 329 -44.13 18.17 32.79
C TYR A 329 -45.19 19.15 33.33
N SER A 330 -45.60 18.97 34.58
CA SER A 330 -46.57 19.85 35.25
C SER A 330 -46.07 20.33 36.61
N LEU A 331 -46.20 21.63 36.88
CA LEU A 331 -45.88 22.21 38.19
C LEU A 331 -46.91 21.75 39.23
N PRO A 332 -46.50 21.43 40.47
CA PRO A 332 -47.46 21.15 41.53
C PRO A 332 -48.33 22.40 41.77
N THR A 333 -49.64 22.28 41.55
CA THR A 333 -50.61 23.28 41.99
C THR A 333 -50.54 23.39 43.51
N ASN A 334 -49.98 24.49 44.02
CA ASN A 334 -50.10 24.86 45.42
C ASN A 334 -51.57 25.20 45.72
N SER A 335 -52.36 24.18 46.04
CA SER A 335 -53.74 24.32 46.51
C SER A 335 -53.88 23.67 47.88
N ALA A 336 -53.40 24.37 48.91
CA ALA A 336 -53.84 24.18 50.29
C ALA A 336 -53.44 25.42 51.13
N THR A 337 -54.23 26.49 51.02
CA THR A 337 -54.27 27.53 52.06
C THR A 337 -54.83 26.92 53.35
N MET A 338 -53.94 26.62 54.31
CA MET A 338 -54.30 26.40 55.71
C MET A 338 -54.26 27.77 56.43
N PRO A 339 -55.26 28.15 57.23
CA PRO A 339 -55.34 29.50 57.79
C PRO A 339 -54.38 29.67 58.97
N LEU A 340 -53.56 30.73 58.95
CA LEU A 340 -52.83 31.24 60.10
C LEU A 340 -53.79 32.07 60.98
N PRO A 341 -53.84 31.88 62.32
CA PRO A 341 -54.55 32.78 63.22
C PRO A 341 -53.88 34.16 63.29
N ALA A 342 -54.73 35.13 63.64
CA ALA A 342 -54.57 36.57 63.45
C ALA A 342 -53.44 37.28 64.23
N GLU A 343 -53.19 38.53 63.79
CA GLU A 343 -52.19 39.53 64.20
C GLU A 343 -50.91 39.47 63.33
N VAL A 344 -50.60 40.39 62.40
CA VAL A 344 -50.75 41.87 62.37
C VAL A 344 -50.91 42.42 60.94
N ARG A 345 -51.73 43.47 60.86
CA ARG A 345 -52.14 44.42 59.79
C ARG A 345 -51.13 44.85 58.69
N THR A 346 -51.62 44.82 57.42
CA THR A 346 -51.76 45.90 56.38
C THR A 346 -50.64 46.96 56.18
N VAL A 347 -50.20 47.45 54.99
CA VAL A 347 -50.69 47.58 53.59
C VAL A 347 -49.51 47.75 52.59
N LEU A 348 -49.68 47.18 51.38
CA LEU A 348 -49.16 47.42 50.00
C LEU A 348 -47.98 48.37 49.66
N GLY A 349 -47.14 47.95 48.69
CA GLY A 349 -46.36 48.85 47.82
C GLY A 349 -45.23 48.24 46.97
N VAL A 350 -45.60 47.58 45.88
CA VAL A 350 -44.87 47.24 44.61
C VAL A 350 -43.43 47.76 44.35
N ALA A 351 -42.61 46.80 43.86
CA ALA A 351 -41.52 46.85 42.85
C ALA A 351 -40.04 47.00 43.25
N GLY A 352 -39.26 45.96 42.86
CA GLY A 352 -37.95 46.14 42.22
C GLY A 352 -36.80 45.25 42.73
N ALA A 353 -36.58 44.10 42.07
CA ALA A 353 -35.33 43.31 41.90
C ALA A 353 -34.31 43.28 43.07
N GLY A 354 -33.96 42.15 43.69
CA GLY A 354 -33.77 40.81 43.13
C GLY A 354 -32.31 40.34 43.28
N ILE A 355 -31.76 40.38 44.50
CA ILE A 355 -30.52 39.69 44.91
C ILE A 355 -30.73 39.04 46.29
N ALA A 356 -30.52 37.71 46.33
CA ALA A 356 -30.04 36.81 47.39
C ALA A 356 -30.35 37.03 48.89
N GLY A 357 -30.79 35.91 49.51
CA GLY A 357 -30.37 35.46 50.85
C GLY A 357 -31.44 35.48 51.95
N ILE A 358 -31.58 34.54 52.89
CA ILE A 358 -31.14 33.14 53.11
C ILE A 358 -31.73 32.73 54.49
N VAL A 359 -32.14 31.46 54.61
CA VAL A 359 -32.25 30.61 55.82
C VAL A 359 -33.27 30.93 56.92
N GLY A 360 -34.12 29.92 57.18
CA GLY A 360 -34.92 29.81 58.41
C GLY A 360 -35.66 28.48 58.53
N LEU A 361 -34.92 27.41 58.82
CA LEU A 361 -35.35 26.10 59.38
C LEU A 361 -36.15 25.11 58.51
N TRP A 362 -35.44 24.09 58.02
CA TRP A 362 -35.80 22.67 58.22
C TRP A 362 -34.50 21.86 58.42
N LEU A 363 -34.20 21.56 59.68
CA LEU A 363 -33.36 20.44 60.12
C LEU A 363 -34.32 19.35 60.63
N PHE A 364 -33.83 18.10 60.66
CA PHE A 364 -34.49 16.84 61.07
C PHE A 364 -35.39 16.23 59.97
N SER A 365 -35.04 15.17 59.23
CA SER A 365 -34.05 14.11 59.40
C SER A 365 -33.58 13.51 58.06
N GLY A 366 -32.25 13.33 57.91
CA GLY A 366 -31.59 12.27 57.12
C GLY A 366 -31.82 12.16 55.60
N PHE A 367 -30.77 12.41 54.81
CA PHE A 367 -30.61 12.08 53.37
C PHE A 367 -31.27 13.02 52.35
N TRP A 368 -30.85 14.28 52.35
CA TRP A 368 -30.95 15.16 51.17
C TRP A 368 -29.55 15.50 50.66
N GLN A 369 -29.06 14.74 49.67
CA GLN A 369 -27.92 15.13 48.86
C GLN A 369 -28.37 15.15 47.41
N ARG A 370 -28.11 16.25 46.70
CA ARG A 370 -28.27 16.32 45.23
C ARG A 370 -27.50 15.14 44.60
N PRO A 371 -28.03 14.46 43.58
CA PRO A 371 -27.32 13.36 42.94
C PRO A 371 -25.95 13.85 42.43
N LEU A 372 -24.91 13.03 42.63
CA LEU A 372 -23.61 13.29 42.01
C LEU A 372 -23.80 13.20 40.50
N SER A 373 -23.41 14.22 39.75
CA SER A 373 -23.39 14.20 38.30
C SER A 373 -21.97 14.52 37.82
N LEU A 374 -21.59 13.92 36.71
CA LEU A 374 -20.31 14.09 36.06
C LEU A 374 -20.57 14.34 34.58
N VAL A 375 -20.04 15.45 34.07
CA VAL A 375 -20.07 15.77 32.64
C VAL A 375 -18.63 15.88 32.18
N LEU A 376 -18.26 15.13 31.13
CA LEU A 376 -16.95 15.22 30.51
C LEU A 376 -17.06 15.93 29.17
N ARG A 377 -16.01 16.67 28.84
CA ARG A 377 -15.82 17.29 27.54
C ARG A 377 -14.34 17.28 27.18
N ALA A 378 -14.01 16.69 26.03
CA ALA A 378 -12.71 16.92 25.42
C ALA A 378 -12.63 18.39 24.95
N THR A 379 -11.76 19.18 25.56
CA THR A 379 -11.51 20.57 25.11
C THR A 379 -10.47 20.59 24.00
N ARG A 380 -9.57 19.60 23.98
CA ARG A 380 -8.70 19.25 22.84
C ARG A 380 -8.67 17.72 22.69
N PRO A 381 -9.48 17.17 21.77
CA PRO A 381 -9.57 15.72 21.59
C PRO A 381 -8.36 15.13 20.86
N THR A 382 -7.60 15.95 20.13
CA THR A 382 -6.46 15.49 19.33
C THR A 382 -5.14 15.86 19.98
N LEU A 383 -4.25 14.88 20.14
CA LEU A 383 -2.83 15.07 20.41
C LEU A 383 -2.03 14.88 19.12
N SER A 384 -1.07 15.76 18.87
CA SER A 384 -0.22 15.69 17.68
C SER A 384 1.25 15.45 18.07
N LEU A 385 1.85 14.44 17.44
CA LEU A 385 3.27 14.09 17.52
C LEU A 385 4.08 14.80 16.44
N GLU A 386 5.24 15.37 16.79
CA GLU A 386 6.24 15.82 15.82
C GLU A 386 7.60 15.16 16.16
N GLY A 387 7.93 14.07 15.44
CA GLY A 387 9.05 13.19 15.83
C GLY A 387 8.79 12.53 17.19
N ASP A 388 9.79 12.53 18.09
CA ASP A 388 9.69 11.95 19.45
C ASP A 388 9.12 12.92 20.51
N ARG A 389 8.59 14.09 20.11
CA ARG A 389 8.07 15.11 21.03
C ARG A 389 6.62 15.48 20.72
N TRP A 390 5.79 15.43 21.75
CA TRP A 390 4.40 15.88 21.72
C TRP A 390 4.33 17.41 21.72
N VAL A 391 3.70 17.98 20.70
CA VAL A 391 3.61 19.44 20.52
C VAL A 391 2.35 20.01 21.18
N LYS A 392 1.28 19.20 21.31
CA LYS A 392 0.01 19.59 21.92
C LYS A 392 -0.55 18.44 22.78
N PRO A 393 -0.57 18.54 24.12
CA PRO A 393 -1.17 17.53 24.97
C PRO A 393 -2.70 17.57 24.88
N ALA A 394 -3.35 16.43 25.16
CA ALA A 394 -4.81 16.38 25.26
C ALA A 394 -5.25 17.03 26.56
N VAL A 395 -6.35 17.76 26.47
CA VAL A 395 -6.97 18.42 27.62
C VAL A 395 -8.44 18.03 27.67
N VAL A 396 -8.82 17.34 28.74
CA VAL A 396 -10.21 16.99 29.03
C VAL A 396 -10.66 17.82 30.23
N ALA A 397 -11.83 18.42 30.11
CA ALA A 397 -12.51 19.09 31.20
C ALA A 397 -13.59 18.17 31.75
N PHE A 398 -13.75 18.15 33.07
CA PHE A 398 -14.86 17.47 33.73
C PHE A 398 -15.47 18.35 34.82
N GLU A 399 -16.80 18.33 34.93
CA GLU A 399 -17.52 19.06 35.98
C GLU A 399 -18.20 18.08 36.95
N ILE A 400 -18.00 18.30 38.25
CA ILE A 400 -18.66 17.54 39.33
C ILE A 400 -19.60 18.43 40.14
N SER A 401 -20.83 17.96 40.38
CA SER A 401 -21.89 18.73 41.04
C SER A 401 -21.70 18.92 42.56
N ARG A 402 -20.80 18.15 43.18
CA ARG A 402 -20.42 18.20 44.61
C ARG A 402 -19.03 17.58 44.84
N PRO A 403 -18.37 17.83 45.99
CA PRO A 403 -17.07 17.24 46.27
C PRO A 403 -17.10 15.70 46.22
N ALA A 404 -16.14 15.10 45.51
CA ALA A 404 -16.05 13.66 45.28
C ALA A 404 -14.59 13.19 45.25
N ILE A 405 -14.38 11.90 45.44
CA ILE A 405 -13.12 11.21 45.19
C ILE A 405 -13.11 10.80 43.72
N VAL A 406 -12.14 11.27 42.95
CA VAL A 406 -12.09 11.12 41.50
C VAL A 406 -10.86 10.31 41.10
N THR A 407 -11.05 9.40 40.14
CA THR A 407 -10.00 8.66 39.44
C THR A 407 -10.16 8.91 37.94
N ALA A 408 -9.05 9.08 37.23
CA ALA A 408 -9.03 9.24 35.78
C ALA A 408 -8.06 8.25 35.14
N ASP A 409 -8.56 7.43 34.22
CA ASP A 409 -7.85 6.37 33.52
C ASP A 409 -7.90 6.59 32.01
N VAL A 410 -6.86 6.15 31.31
CA VAL A 410 -6.78 6.18 29.85
C VAL A 410 -6.70 4.75 29.34
N TRP A 411 -7.51 4.44 28.33
CA TRP A 411 -7.64 3.12 27.72
C TRP A 411 -7.34 3.21 26.22
N ASP A 412 -6.79 2.14 25.63
CA ASP A 412 -6.61 2.03 24.18
C ASP A 412 -7.87 1.47 23.49
N ALA A 413 -7.87 1.48 22.16
CA ALA A 413 -8.97 0.95 21.34
C ALA A 413 -9.25 -0.56 21.54
N ALA A 414 -8.33 -1.30 22.15
CA ALA A 414 -8.49 -2.72 22.51
C ALA A 414 -8.95 -2.90 23.98
N ASN A 415 -9.35 -1.81 24.65
CA ASN A 415 -9.77 -1.76 26.05
C ASN A 415 -8.69 -2.22 27.04
N ARG A 416 -7.41 -2.04 26.67
CA ARG A 416 -6.28 -2.23 27.57
C ARG A 416 -5.99 -0.92 28.29
N HIS A 417 -5.68 -1.02 29.57
CA HIS A 417 -5.29 0.13 30.38
C HIS A 417 -3.94 0.69 29.91
N VAL A 418 -3.88 2.00 29.68
CA VAL A 418 -2.68 2.69 29.19
C VAL A 418 -1.99 3.45 30.32
N VAL A 419 -2.75 4.24 31.09
CA VAL A 419 -2.24 4.98 32.24
C VAL A 419 -3.36 5.47 33.16
N THR A 420 -3.12 5.46 34.47
CA THR A 420 -3.94 6.22 35.44
C THR A 420 -3.33 7.62 35.64
N LEU A 421 -4.02 8.68 35.18
CA LEU A 421 -3.53 10.06 35.31
C LEU A 421 -3.53 10.55 36.75
N PHE A 422 -4.56 10.18 37.50
CA PHE A 422 -4.60 10.32 38.95
C PHE A 422 -5.63 9.37 39.54
N SER A 423 -5.37 8.89 40.75
CA SER A 423 -6.23 7.94 41.44
C SER A 423 -6.70 8.48 42.78
N ARG A 424 -8.00 8.30 43.06
CA ARG A 424 -8.65 8.59 44.34
C ARG A 424 -8.32 9.98 44.92
N GLN A 425 -8.28 10.99 44.06
CA GLN A 425 -8.05 12.36 44.50
C GLN A 425 -9.35 13.03 44.89
N ARG A 426 -9.38 13.69 46.06
CA ARG A 426 -10.51 14.53 46.43
C ARG A 426 -10.54 15.77 45.54
N ARG A 427 -11.67 16.02 44.90
CA ARG A 427 -11.94 17.21 44.08
C ARG A 427 -13.16 17.94 44.62
N ASP A 428 -13.09 19.27 44.64
CA ASP A 428 -14.22 20.12 45.04
C ASP A 428 -15.25 20.26 43.93
N LYS A 429 -16.44 20.75 44.26
CA LYS A 429 -17.48 21.06 43.26
C LYS A 429 -16.94 22.04 42.20
N GLY A 430 -17.28 21.79 40.94
CA GLY A 430 -16.97 22.68 39.82
C GLY A 430 -16.24 21.98 38.68
N GLU A 431 -15.74 22.77 37.74
CA GLU A 431 -14.97 22.32 36.58
C GLU A 431 -13.52 22.05 36.97
N HIS A 432 -12.97 20.95 36.43
CA HIS A 432 -11.59 20.52 36.60
C HIS A 432 -11.01 20.15 35.24
N MET A 433 -9.71 20.33 35.09
CA MET A 433 -8.98 19.89 33.90
C MET A 433 -8.05 18.74 34.25
N LEU A 434 -7.93 17.81 33.31
CA LEU A 434 -6.89 16.79 33.27
C LEU A 434 -6.11 16.95 31.96
N VAL A 435 -4.81 16.65 32.04
CA VAL A 435 -3.89 16.74 30.91
C VAL A 435 -3.24 15.39 30.76
N TRP A 436 -3.26 14.85 29.54
CA TRP A 436 -2.50 13.66 29.17
C TRP A 436 -1.45 14.05 28.14
N ASP A 437 -0.23 13.63 28.39
CA ASP A 437 0.96 13.89 27.57
C ASP A 437 1.23 12.80 26.53
N GLY A 438 0.33 11.82 26.40
CA GLY A 438 0.44 10.74 25.41
C GLY A 438 1.38 9.61 25.82
N ARG A 439 1.74 9.49 27.10
CA ARG A 439 2.60 8.41 27.61
C ARG A 439 1.82 7.35 28.40
N ASP A 440 2.32 6.13 28.38
CA ASP A 440 1.85 5.02 29.21
C ASP A 440 2.50 5.02 30.61
N GLU A 441 2.15 4.06 31.47
CA GLU A 441 2.71 3.91 32.82
C GLU A 441 4.23 3.70 32.86
N THR A 442 4.83 3.22 31.77
CA THR A 442 6.27 2.99 31.64
C THR A 442 7.03 4.21 31.10
N GLY A 443 6.29 5.26 30.73
CA GLY A 443 6.81 6.48 30.12
C GLY A 443 7.03 6.38 28.61
N GLN A 444 6.65 5.26 27.98
CA GLN A 444 6.70 5.10 26.53
C GLN A 444 5.56 5.85 25.86
N SER A 445 5.80 6.31 24.63
CA SER A 445 4.78 7.02 23.84
C SER A 445 3.69 6.06 23.40
N ALA A 446 2.43 6.46 23.58
CA ALA A 446 1.27 5.71 23.13
C ALA A 446 1.21 5.70 21.58
N PRO A 447 0.97 4.54 20.93
CA PRO A 447 0.87 4.45 19.47
C PRO A 447 -0.21 5.37 18.88
N PRO A 448 -0.11 5.76 17.59
CA PRO A 448 -1.20 6.44 16.90
C PRO A 448 -2.50 5.64 16.93
N GLY A 449 -3.63 6.32 17.17
CA GLY A 449 -4.93 5.66 17.30
C GLY A 449 -5.91 6.35 18.24
N ALA A 450 -7.05 5.69 18.45
CA ALA A 450 -8.10 6.15 19.36
C ALA A 450 -7.80 5.70 20.80
N TYR A 451 -8.04 6.63 21.73
CA TYR A 451 -7.94 6.42 23.17
C TYR A 451 -9.21 6.88 23.85
N GLU A 452 -9.51 6.31 25.01
CA GLU A 452 -10.66 6.68 25.82
C GLU A 452 -10.20 7.12 27.21
N VAL A 453 -10.55 8.34 27.59
CA VAL A 453 -10.34 8.83 28.95
C VAL A 453 -11.61 8.59 29.73
N GLU A 454 -11.53 7.73 30.74
CA GLU A 454 -12.60 7.49 31.69
C GLU A 454 -12.34 8.26 32.98
N VAL A 455 -13.33 9.00 33.46
CA VAL A 455 -13.30 9.64 34.78
C VAL A 455 -14.40 9.02 35.62
N SER A 456 -14.04 8.51 36.80
CA SER A 456 -14.98 8.04 37.81
C SER A 456 -14.95 8.96 39.03
N ALA A 457 -16.13 9.38 39.50
CA ALA A 457 -16.30 10.20 40.68
C ALA A 457 -17.17 9.46 41.71
N ASN A 458 -16.64 9.30 42.91
CA ASN A 458 -17.27 8.58 44.02
C ASN A 458 -17.49 9.52 45.21
N ALA A 459 -18.72 9.58 45.71
CA ALA A 459 -19.06 10.23 46.97
C ALA A 459 -19.91 9.27 47.81
N LEU A 460 -19.60 9.10 49.12
CA LEU A 460 -20.24 8.28 50.19
C LEU A 460 -21.20 7.11 49.83
N VAL A 461 -22.14 7.27 48.90
CA VAL A 461 -23.16 6.29 48.45
C VAL A 461 -23.43 6.27 46.93
N THR A 462 -22.75 7.09 46.12
CA THR A 462 -22.96 7.21 44.66
C THR A 462 -21.64 7.25 43.91
N THR A 463 -21.51 6.42 42.88
CA THR A 463 -20.44 6.49 41.88
C THR A 463 -21.04 6.87 40.54
N VAL A 464 -20.44 7.83 39.86
CA VAL A 464 -20.73 8.13 38.45
C VAL A 464 -19.44 8.05 37.66
N SER A 465 -19.50 7.52 36.46
CA SER A 465 -18.41 7.55 35.51
C SER A 465 -18.88 8.18 34.20
N GLY A 466 -17.93 8.66 33.44
CA GLY A 466 -18.15 9.03 32.06
C GLY A 466 -16.82 9.03 31.34
N SER A 467 -16.89 8.91 30.03
CA SER A 467 -15.70 8.83 29.20
C SER A 467 -15.77 9.81 28.03
N THR A 468 -14.61 10.08 27.44
CA THR A 468 -14.51 10.85 26.21
C THR A 468 -13.37 10.33 25.36
N ARG A 469 -13.53 10.41 24.04
CA ARG A 469 -12.53 9.93 23.10
C ARG A 469 -11.47 10.97 22.83
N LEU A 470 -10.23 10.49 22.77
CA LEU A 470 -9.06 11.21 22.30
C LEU A 470 -8.50 10.52 21.06
N TRP A 471 -7.81 11.28 20.24
CA TRP A 471 -7.10 10.81 19.06
C TRP A 471 -5.63 11.18 19.17
N VAL A 472 -4.76 10.19 19.02
CA VAL A 472 -3.34 10.40 18.78
C VAL A 472 -3.10 10.36 17.29
N GLU A 473 -2.70 11.50 16.74
CA GLU A 473 -2.30 11.61 15.34
C GLU A 473 -0.77 11.61 15.23
N GLU A 474 -0.26 10.82 14.28
CA GLU A 474 1.10 10.96 13.81
C GLU A 474 1.16 12.19 12.89
N GLY A 475 1.97 13.20 13.26
CA GLY A 475 2.15 14.37 12.41
C GLY A 475 2.75 13.98 11.05
N PRO A 476 2.52 14.77 9.99
CA PRO A 476 3.06 14.46 8.67
C PRO A 476 4.58 14.26 8.76
N PRO A 477 5.15 13.23 8.10
CA PRO A 477 6.58 13.00 8.13
C PRO A 477 7.28 14.26 7.62
N ARG A 478 8.32 14.72 8.35
CA ARG A 478 9.09 15.90 7.93
C ARG A 478 9.47 15.76 6.45
N PRO A 479 9.18 16.78 5.62
CA PRO A 479 9.49 16.70 4.21
C PRO A 479 10.99 16.47 4.02
N THR A 480 11.35 15.65 3.04
CA THR A 480 12.69 15.08 2.85
C THR A 480 13.81 16.13 2.73
N TRP A 481 13.47 17.37 2.35
CA TRP A 481 14.40 18.50 2.28
C TRP A 481 14.91 18.96 3.66
N GLU A 482 14.12 18.81 4.72
CA GLU A 482 14.49 19.23 6.07
C GLU A 482 15.44 18.19 6.72
N ARG A 483 15.17 16.90 6.48
CA ARG A 483 16.06 15.79 6.86
C ARG A 483 17.43 15.83 6.16
N SER A 484 17.47 16.37 4.94
CA SER A 484 18.72 16.53 4.19
C SER A 484 19.51 17.77 4.64
N GLN A 485 18.85 18.85 5.06
CA GLN A 485 19.55 19.98 5.70
C GLN A 485 20.17 19.60 7.04
N GLU A 486 19.48 18.82 7.87
CA GLU A 486 19.99 18.41 9.18
C GLU A 486 21.15 17.40 9.06
N ARG A 487 21.11 16.49 8.07
CA ARG A 487 22.26 15.64 7.71
C ARG A 487 23.44 16.45 7.18
N ALA A 488 23.19 17.45 6.32
CA ALA A 488 24.24 18.33 5.82
C ALA A 488 24.85 19.20 6.93
N GLN A 489 24.05 19.60 7.93
CA GLN A 489 24.49 20.39 9.06
C GLN A 489 25.27 19.54 10.07
N ARG A 490 24.83 18.30 10.37
CA ARG A 490 25.60 17.33 11.17
C ARG A 490 26.92 16.94 10.50
N ALA A 491 26.92 16.69 9.19
CA ALA A 491 28.16 16.42 8.45
C ALA A 491 29.13 17.60 8.45
N ARG A 492 28.63 18.84 8.47
CA ARG A 492 29.47 20.05 8.65
C ARG A 492 30.03 20.18 10.07
N TYR A 493 29.26 19.84 11.10
CA TYR A 493 29.76 19.84 12.48
C TYR A 493 30.81 18.74 12.71
N GLU A 494 30.61 17.54 12.18
CA GLU A 494 31.56 16.42 12.30
C GLU A 494 32.87 16.66 11.50
N GLN A 495 32.85 17.49 10.46
CA GLN A 495 34.06 17.94 9.75
C GLN A 495 34.80 19.10 10.44
N THR A 496 34.25 19.70 11.49
CA THR A 496 34.90 20.80 12.22
C THR A 496 35.52 20.35 13.55
N GLU A 497 35.28 19.09 13.97
CA GLU A 497 35.89 18.46 15.17
C GLU A 497 36.95 17.38 14.85
N LEU A 498 37.36 17.25 13.59
CA LEU A 498 38.58 16.54 13.14
C LEU A 498 39.57 17.56 12.59
#